data_AF-A0A142EJR1-F1
#
_entry.id   AF-A0A142EJR1-F1
#
_cell.length_a   1.000
_cell.length_b   1.000
_cell.length_c   1.000
_cell.angle_alpha   90.00
_cell.angle_beta   90.00
_cell.angle_gamma   90.00
#
_symmetry.space_group_name_H-M   'P 1'
#
loop_
_entity.id
_entity.type
_entity.pdbx_description
1 polymer ?
#
loop_
_entity_poly.entity_id
_entity_poly.type
_entity_poly.pdbx_seq_one_letter_code
_entity_poly.pdbx_strand_id
1 'polypeptide(L)'
;MDQNVGFPKFPMHYRGLLLLTGIYTASWSALYRMIGPELLQWLSLGASKEFDLPYSYFGGFGILLGLVIFVSAFYPVSWVWLILAGITGKLITATWFVLGFIPELDWNKRTIFHLVFNELIWLIPLILIFLRSLQVKSYLKEIEEKS
;
A
#
# COMPACT_ATOMS: atom_id res chain seq x y z
N MET A 1 -9.34 -20.36 23.07
CA MET A 1 -8.10 -21.12 23.34
C MET A 1 -7.15 -20.71 22.22
N ASP A 2 -6.18 -19.81 22.36
CA ASP A 2 -5.24 -19.52 23.45
C ASP A 2 -5.63 -18.36 24.39
N GLN A 3 -5.46 -18.59 25.69
CA GLN A 3 -5.55 -17.57 26.74
C GLN A 3 -4.14 -17.13 27.16
N ASN A 4 -3.98 -15.81 27.31
CA ASN A 4 -3.05 -15.09 28.21
C ASN A 4 -1.59 -15.55 28.32
N VAL A 5 -0.71 -14.78 27.66
CA VAL A 5 0.62 -14.47 28.21
C VAL A 5 0.82 -12.97 28.06
N GLY A 6 1.04 -12.26 29.17
CA GLY A 6 0.87 -10.81 29.37
C GLY A 6 1.85 -9.87 28.67
N PHE A 7 2.12 -10.07 27.37
CA PHE A 7 2.97 -9.18 26.59
C PHE A 7 2.54 -9.08 25.11
N PRO A 8 2.71 -7.90 24.47
CA PRO A 8 2.35 -7.72 23.08
C PRO A 8 3.28 -8.52 22.16
N LYS A 9 2.69 -9.42 21.35
CA LYS A 9 3.38 -10.17 20.30
C LYS A 9 3.00 -9.64 18.92
N PHE A 10 3.96 -9.59 18.00
CA PHE A 10 3.69 -9.32 16.58
C PHE A 10 3.32 -10.63 15.88
N PRO A 11 2.06 -10.80 15.42
CA PRO A 11 1.63 -12.07 14.86
C PRO A 11 2.17 -12.30 13.45
N MET A 12 2.39 -13.56 13.08
CA MET A 12 3.03 -13.92 11.81
C MET A 12 2.18 -13.54 10.58
N HIS A 13 0.85 -13.60 10.68
CA HIS A 13 -0.05 -13.23 9.57
C HIS A 13 0.08 -11.76 9.15
N TYR A 14 0.51 -10.86 10.05
CA TYR A 14 0.78 -9.46 9.70
C TYR A 14 1.98 -9.32 8.76
N ARG A 15 2.99 -10.20 8.85
CA ARG A 15 4.09 -10.22 7.86
C ARG A 15 3.58 -10.65 6.49
N GLY A 16 2.76 -11.69 6.45
CA GLY A 16 2.12 -12.17 5.21
C GLY A 16 1.29 -11.08 4.54
N LEU A 17 0.51 -10.31 5.33
CA LEU A 17 -0.24 -9.16 4.82
C LEU A 17 0.66 -8.07 4.25
N LEU A 18 1.76 -7.71 4.93
CA LEU A 18 2.72 -6.72 4.39
C LEU A 18 3.35 -7.18 3.07
N LEU A 19 3.77 -8.46 2.99
CA LEU A 19 4.30 -9.03 1.74
C LEU A 19 3.28 -8.96 0.62
N LEU A 20 2.04 -9.37 0.90
CA LEU A 20 0.93 -9.37 -0.06
C LEU A 20 0.60 -7.95 -0.53
N THR A 21 0.47 -6.99 0.39
CA THR A 21 0.20 -5.59 0.05
C THR A 21 1.33 -5.00 -0.80
N GLY A 22 2.59 -5.29 -0.45
CA GLY A 22 3.75 -4.81 -1.17
C GLY A 22 3.80 -5.33 -2.60
N ILE A 23 3.68 -6.66 -2.79
CA ILE A 23 3.72 -7.26 -4.12
C ILE A 23 2.51 -6.90 -4.97
N TYR A 24 1.32 -6.81 -4.36
CA TYR A 24 0.10 -6.41 -5.06
C TYR A 24 0.21 -4.97 -5.58
N THR A 25 0.72 -4.06 -4.75
CA THR A 25 0.97 -2.66 -5.13
C THR A 25 1.98 -2.60 -6.26
N ALA A 26 3.14 -3.25 -6.12
CA ALA A 26 4.18 -3.24 -7.14
C ALA A 26 3.70 -3.83 -8.48
N SER A 27 2.88 -4.89 -8.44
CA SER A 27 2.36 -5.55 -9.64
C SER A 27 1.41 -4.64 -10.42
N TRP A 28 0.46 -4.00 -9.74
CA TRP A 28 -0.43 -3.04 -10.40
C TRP A 28 0.32 -1.84 -10.96
N SER A 29 1.30 -1.34 -10.22
CA SER A 29 2.13 -0.23 -10.68
C SER A 29 3.04 -0.61 -11.85
N ALA A 30 3.46 -1.88 -11.94
CA ALA A 30 4.14 -2.40 -13.12
C ALA A 30 3.24 -2.40 -14.36
N LEU A 31 1.94 -2.70 -14.23
CA LEU A 31 0.99 -2.59 -15.35
C LEU A 31 0.92 -1.16 -15.90
N TYR A 32 0.87 -0.15 -15.03
CA TYR A 32 0.95 1.25 -15.46
C TYR A 32 2.22 1.54 -16.25
N ARG A 33 3.36 0.95 -15.88
CA ARG A 33 4.64 1.21 -16.54
C ARG A 33 4.85 0.43 -17.83
N MET A 34 4.28 -0.76 -17.94
CA MET A 34 4.48 -1.66 -19.08
C MET A 34 3.41 -1.51 -20.16
N ILE A 35 2.15 -1.34 -19.76
CA ILE A 35 0.97 -1.30 -20.66
C ILE A 35 0.07 -0.12 -20.30
N GLY A 36 0.68 1.02 -19.96
CA GLY A 36 -0.02 2.21 -19.47
C GLY A 36 -1.15 2.70 -20.39
N PRO A 37 -0.90 2.93 -21.70
CA PRO A 37 -1.95 3.37 -22.62
C PRO A 37 -3.15 2.43 -22.67
N GLU A 38 -2.89 1.12 -22.79
CA GLU A 38 -3.93 0.09 -22.84
C GLU A 38 -4.68 -0.02 -21.51
N LEU A 39 -3.97 0.13 -20.38
CA LEU A 39 -4.56 0.15 -19.05
C LEU A 39 -5.46 1.36 -18.85
N LEU A 40 -5.05 2.56 -19.30
CA LEU A 40 -5.86 3.77 -19.22
C LEU A 40 -7.09 3.68 -20.12
N GLN A 41 -6.95 3.13 -21.32
CA GLN A 41 -8.07 2.86 -22.21
C GLN A 41 -9.04 1.84 -21.57
N TRP A 42 -8.52 0.81 -20.91
CA TRP A 42 -9.36 -0.10 -20.14
C TRP A 42 -10.04 0.64 -18.99
N LEU A 43 -9.34 1.47 -18.21
CA LEU A 43 -9.93 2.21 -17.10
C LEU A 43 -11.04 3.17 -17.56
N SER A 44 -10.96 3.75 -18.75
CA SER A 44 -11.95 4.67 -19.33
C SER A 44 -13.06 3.98 -20.14
N LEU A 45 -13.30 2.68 -19.90
CA LEU A 45 -14.33 1.89 -20.61
C LEU A 45 -14.15 1.85 -22.14
N GLY A 46 -12.92 1.96 -22.63
CA GLY A 46 -12.62 1.92 -24.05
C GLY A 46 -12.82 3.24 -24.77
N ALA A 47 -12.81 4.37 -24.05
CA ALA A 47 -12.81 5.68 -24.68
C ALA A 47 -11.61 5.77 -25.66
N SER A 48 -11.88 6.18 -26.90
CA SER A 48 -10.88 6.31 -27.96
C SER A 48 -10.03 7.57 -27.83
N LYS A 49 -9.87 8.09 -26.61
CA LYS A 49 -9.14 9.32 -26.31
C LYS A 49 -7.69 8.96 -26.03
N GLU A 50 -6.76 9.66 -26.66
CA GLU A 50 -5.36 9.64 -26.23
C GLU A 50 -5.24 10.39 -24.90
N PHE A 51 -4.73 9.71 -23.87
CA PHE A 51 -4.57 10.28 -22.54
C PHE A 51 -3.13 10.79 -22.38
N ASP A 52 -2.97 12.11 -22.23
CA ASP A 52 -1.71 12.71 -21.80
C ASP A 52 -1.59 12.69 -20.27
N LEU A 53 -1.56 11.47 -19.71
CA LEU A 53 -1.48 11.23 -18.27
C LEU A 53 -0.09 10.70 -17.88
N PRO A 54 0.45 11.08 -16.71
CA PRO A 54 1.78 10.65 -16.26
C PRO A 54 1.77 9.20 -15.71
N TYR A 55 1.21 8.25 -16.46
CA TYR A 55 1.04 6.85 -16.04
C TYR A 55 2.38 6.16 -15.70
N SER A 56 3.45 6.47 -16.42
CA SER A 56 4.77 5.86 -16.19
C SER A 56 5.40 6.32 -14.87
N TYR A 57 5.19 7.58 -14.49
CA TYR A 57 5.62 8.13 -13.21
C TYR A 57 4.78 7.57 -12.06
N PHE A 58 3.45 7.50 -12.25
CA PHE A 58 2.54 6.89 -11.28
C PHE A 58 2.93 5.42 -11.02
N GLY A 59 3.16 4.64 -12.08
CA GLY A 59 3.64 3.26 -11.99
C GLY A 59 5.03 3.14 -11.37
N GLY A 60 5.97 4.01 -11.71
CA GLY A 60 7.30 4.02 -11.10
C GLY A 60 7.26 4.26 -9.58
N PHE A 61 6.51 5.28 -9.16
CA PHE A 61 6.32 5.60 -7.75
C PHE A 61 5.65 4.45 -7.00
N GLY A 62 4.61 3.85 -7.58
CA GLY A 62 3.91 2.73 -6.97
C GLY A 62 4.76 1.46 -6.85
N ILE A 63 5.68 1.19 -7.78
CA ILE A 63 6.66 0.09 -7.64
C ILE A 63 7.57 0.35 -6.43
N LEU A 64 8.14 1.56 -6.32
CA LEU A 64 8.99 1.92 -5.18
C LEU A 64 8.23 1.79 -3.87
N LEU A 65 6.99 2.27 -3.82
CA LEU A 65 6.10 2.14 -2.66
C LEU A 65 5.84 0.67 -2.30
N GLY A 66 5.53 -0.16 -3.30
CA GLY A 66 5.30 -1.59 -3.12
C GLY A 66 6.54 -2.29 -2.55
N LEU A 67 7.74 -1.93 -3.01
CA LEU A 67 9.00 -2.44 -2.46
C LEU A 67 9.24 -1.99 -1.02
N VAL A 68 8.95 -0.72 -0.68
CA VAL A 68 9.06 -0.22 0.70
C VAL A 68 8.15 -1.01 1.65
N ILE A 69 6.89 -1.22 1.25
CA ILE A 69 5.93 -2.03 2.03
C ILE A 69 6.41 -3.48 2.13
N PHE A 70 6.84 -4.08 1.03
CA PHE A 70 7.33 -5.47 0.99
C PHE A 70 8.52 -5.68 1.92
N VAL A 71 9.53 -4.81 1.84
CA VAL A 71 10.74 -4.89 2.67
C VAL A 71 10.42 -4.71 4.15
N SER A 72 9.43 -3.88 4.50
CA SER A 72 8.99 -3.71 5.89
C SER A 72 8.51 -5.02 6.54
N ALA A 73 8.09 -6.01 5.74
CA ALA A 73 7.59 -7.29 6.24
C ALA A 73 8.66 -8.16 6.92
N PHE A 74 9.94 -7.98 6.58
CA PHE A 74 11.03 -8.77 7.16
C PHE A 74 11.29 -8.42 8.63
N TYR A 75 11.28 -7.12 8.96
CA TYR A 75 11.51 -6.62 10.32
C TYR A 75 10.50 -5.52 10.71
N PRO A 76 9.20 -5.84 10.82
CA PRO A 76 8.12 -4.85 10.95
C PRO A 76 8.20 -4.00 12.23
N VAL A 77 8.70 -4.57 13.32
CA VAL A 77 8.86 -3.86 14.60
C VAL A 77 10.04 -2.88 14.54
N SER A 78 11.19 -3.30 14.01
CA SER A 78 12.38 -2.46 13.88
C SER A 78 12.20 -1.39 12.80
N TRP A 79 11.53 -1.73 11.70
CA TRP A 79 11.32 -0.87 10.53
C TRP A 79 9.91 -0.29 10.45
N VAL A 80 9.31 0.00 11.62
CA VAL A 80 7.94 0.54 11.72
C VAL A 80 7.72 1.80 10.86
N TRP A 81 8.77 2.61 10.65
CA TRP A 81 8.73 3.80 9.81
C TRP A 81 8.57 3.50 8.32
N LEU A 82 9.00 2.33 7.84
CA LEU A 82 8.75 1.89 6.46
C LEU A 82 7.26 1.56 6.26
N ILE A 83 6.60 1.02 7.29
CA ILE A 83 5.15 0.78 7.26
C ILE A 83 4.41 2.12 7.20
N LEU A 84 4.84 3.11 7.99
CA LEU A 84 4.29 4.46 7.93
C LEU A 84 4.49 5.11 6.54
N ALA A 85 5.70 5.01 5.99
CA ALA A 85 5.99 5.47 4.63
C ALA A 85 5.09 4.77 3.59
N GLY A 86 4.81 3.47 3.79
CA GLY A 86 3.84 2.70 3.02
C GLY A 86 2.42 3.27 3.08
N ILE A 87 1.93 3.57 4.28
CA ILE A 87 0.61 4.19 4.50
C ILE A 87 0.54 5.57 3.83
N THR A 88 1.52 6.43 4.08
CA THR A 88 1.58 7.77 3.49
C THR A 88 1.66 7.70 1.97
N GLY A 89 2.49 6.81 1.42
CA GLY A 89 2.58 6.61 -0.01
C GLY A 89 1.27 6.14 -0.63
N LYS A 90 0.51 5.27 0.06
CA LYS A 90 -0.82 4.84 -0.38
C LYS A 90 -1.84 5.96 -0.40
N LEU A 91 -1.77 6.88 0.57
CA LEU A 91 -2.59 8.09 0.55
C LEU A 91 -2.21 9.00 -0.62
N ILE A 92 -0.90 9.15 -0.89
CA ILE A 92 -0.41 9.93 -2.04
C ILE A 92 -0.88 9.33 -3.36
N THR A 93 -0.77 8.00 -3.57
CA THR A 93 -1.24 7.34 -4.81
C THR A 93 -2.75 7.47 -4.95
N ALA A 94 -3.53 7.30 -3.88
CA ALA A 94 -4.97 7.49 -3.91
C ALA A 94 -5.34 8.93 -4.30
N THR A 95 -4.73 9.93 -3.67
CA THR A 95 -4.97 11.35 -3.98
C THR A 95 -4.53 11.70 -5.39
N TRP A 96 -3.35 11.23 -5.82
CA TRP A 96 -2.86 11.45 -7.18
C TRP A 96 -3.79 10.80 -8.22
N PHE A 97 -4.31 9.61 -7.96
CA PHE A 97 -5.28 8.98 -8.85
C PHE A 97 -6.57 9.79 -8.94
N VAL A 98 -7.12 10.24 -7.81
CA VAL A 98 -8.36 11.03 -7.76
C VAL A 98 -8.21 12.40 -8.41
N LEU A 99 -7.10 13.10 -8.18
CA LEU A 99 -6.92 14.47 -8.69
C LEU A 99 -6.30 14.51 -10.09
N GLY A 100 -5.49 13.51 -10.45
CA GLY A 100 -4.73 13.49 -11.71
C GLY A 100 -5.32 12.60 -12.79
N PHE A 101 -5.95 11.47 -12.45
CA PHE A 101 -6.42 10.49 -13.44
C PHE A 101 -7.93 10.54 -13.63
N ILE A 102 -8.71 10.61 -12.55
CA ILE A 102 -10.18 10.62 -12.62
C ILE A 102 -10.76 11.73 -13.49
N PRO A 103 -10.26 12.98 -13.50
CA PRO A 103 -10.81 14.03 -14.37
C PRO A 103 -10.75 13.70 -15.87
N GLU A 104 -9.80 12.86 -16.27
CA GLU A 104 -9.62 12.43 -17.66
C GLU A 104 -10.27 11.07 -17.96
N LEU A 105 -10.36 10.17 -16.96
CA LEU A 105 -10.87 8.80 -17.12
C LEU A 105 -12.36 8.62 -16.79
N ASP A 106 -12.96 9.65 -16.17
CA ASP A 106 -14.29 9.64 -15.57
C ASP A 106 -14.50 8.61 -14.44
N TRP A 107 -15.52 8.88 -13.62
CA TRP A 107 -15.96 7.94 -12.60
C TRP A 107 -16.73 6.78 -13.22
N ASN A 108 -16.19 5.56 -13.07
CA ASN A 108 -16.82 4.35 -13.53
C ASN A 108 -16.41 3.14 -12.66
N LYS A 109 -16.95 1.96 -12.94
CA LYS A 109 -16.70 0.75 -12.12
C LYS A 109 -15.22 0.36 -12.07
N ARG A 110 -14.45 0.59 -13.13
CA ARG A 110 -13.02 0.24 -13.23
C ARG A 110 -12.15 1.25 -12.49
N THR A 111 -12.47 2.55 -12.58
CA THR A 111 -11.75 3.58 -11.81
C THR A 111 -12.06 3.51 -10.32
N ILE A 112 -13.31 3.18 -9.94
CA ILE A 112 -13.67 2.87 -8.55
C ILE A 112 -12.96 1.61 -8.06
N PHE A 113 -12.92 0.55 -8.89
CA PHE A 113 -12.17 -0.66 -8.55
C PHE A 113 -10.70 -0.35 -8.27
N HIS A 114 -10.06 0.40 -9.15
CA HIS A 114 -8.67 0.83 -8.97
C HIS A 114 -8.49 1.57 -7.64
N LEU A 115 -9.28 2.62 -7.40
CA LEU A 115 -9.14 3.43 -6.19
C LEU A 115 -9.38 2.61 -4.91
N VAL A 116 -10.46 1.82 -4.86
CA VAL A 116 -10.86 1.12 -3.64
C VAL A 116 -10.00 -0.12 -3.40
N PHE A 117 -9.87 -0.99 -4.40
CA PHE A 117 -9.19 -2.29 -4.22
C PHE A 117 -7.67 -2.19 -4.35
N ASN A 118 -7.14 -1.20 -5.08
CA ASN A 118 -5.69 -1.03 -5.17
C ASN A 118 -5.13 -0.11 -4.09
N GLU A 119 -5.88 0.93 -3.70
CA GLU A 119 -5.35 1.92 -2.76
C GLU A 119 -6.02 1.81 -1.38
N LEU A 120 -7.33 2.04 -1.29
CA LEU A 120 -7.97 2.32 0.01
C LEU A 120 -8.11 1.09 0.92
N ILE A 121 -8.49 -0.08 0.38
CA ILE A 121 -8.75 -1.27 1.21
C ILE A 121 -7.49 -1.73 1.96
N TRP A 122 -6.31 -1.53 1.37
CA TRP A 122 -5.03 -1.92 1.93
C TRP A 122 -4.56 -1.01 3.07
N LEU A 123 -5.10 0.21 3.19
CA LEU A 123 -4.80 1.09 4.32
C LEU A 123 -5.27 0.48 5.64
N ILE A 124 -6.40 -0.24 5.64
CA ILE A 124 -6.96 -0.84 6.86
C ILE A 124 -5.96 -1.83 7.51
N PRO A 125 -5.50 -2.90 6.83
CA PRO A 125 -4.51 -3.79 7.42
C PRO A 125 -3.20 -3.08 7.70
N LEU A 126 -2.72 -2.17 6.84
CA LEU A 126 -1.47 -1.45 7.08
C LEU A 126 -1.50 -0.63 8.38
N ILE A 127 -2.60 0.07 8.65
CA ILE A 127 -2.78 0.85 9.89
C ILE A 127 -2.79 -0.08 11.11
N LEU A 128 -3.53 -1.19 11.06
CA LEU A 128 -3.56 -2.17 12.16
C LEU A 128 -2.17 -2.76 12.45
N ILE A 129 -1.43 -3.09 11.40
CA ILE A 129 -0.07 -3.62 11.49
C ILE A 129 0.89 -2.58 12.06
N PHE A 130 0.78 -1.32 11.63
CA PHE A 130 1.57 -0.20 12.14
C PHE A 130 1.33 0.01 13.65
N LEU A 131 0.07 0.11 14.05
CA LEU A 131 -0.31 0.28 15.46
C LEU A 131 0.21 -0.89 16.31
N ARG A 132 0.08 -2.13 15.82
CA ARG A 132 0.62 -3.29 16.54
C ARG A 132 2.15 -3.26 16.63
N SER A 133 2.83 -2.85 15.57
CA SER A 133 4.30 -2.72 15.55
C SER A 133 4.77 -1.70 16.58
N LEU A 134 4.07 -0.57 16.73
CA LEU A 134 4.35 0.43 17.76
C LEU A 134 4.16 -0.12 19.17
N GLN A 135 3.06 -0.83 19.43
CA GLN A 135 2.82 -1.47 20.74
C GLN A 135 3.93 -2.44 21.14
N VAL A 136 4.40 -3.25 20.20
CA VAL A 136 5.50 -4.21 20.46
C VAL A 136 6.82 -3.46 20.65
N LYS A 137 7.09 -2.43 19.84
CA LYS A 137 8.31 -1.62 19.94
C LYS A 137 8.40 -0.86 21.26
N SER A 138 7.31 -0.26 21.74
CA SER A 138 7.29 0.44 23.03
C SER A 138 7.53 -0.51 24.18
N TYR A 139 6.90 -1.69 24.16
CA TYR A 139 7.08 -2.71 25.18
C TYR A 139 8.53 -3.22 25.28
N LEU A 140 9.19 -3.48 24.14
CA LEU A 140 10.59 -3.90 24.13
C LEU A 140 11.51 -2.83 24.71
N LYS A 141 11.26 -1.56 24.37
CA LYS A 141 12.02 -0.42 24.91
C LYS A 141 11.87 -0.30 26.43
N GLU A 142 10.66 -0.48 26.96
CA GLU A 142 10.41 -0.46 28.41
C GLU A 142 11.13 -1.58 29.17
N ILE A 143 11.33 -2.75 28.55
CA ILE A 143 12.10 -3.84 29.15
C ILE A 143 13.59 -3.49 29.18
N GLU A 144 14.13 -2.98 28.07
CA GLU A 144 15.54 -2.58 27.97
C GLU A 144 15.91 -1.50 28.99
N GLU A 145 15.02 -0.54 29.26
CA GLU A 145 15.24 0.54 30.23
C GLU A 145 15.17 0.08 31.70
N LYS A 146 14.57 -1.09 31.97
CA LYS A 146 14.40 -1.66 33.32
C LYS A 146 15.42 -2.76 33.66
N SER A 147 16.20 -3.21 32.68
CA SER A 147 17.26 -4.21 32.84
C SER A 147 18.62 -3.58 33.09
#